data_AF-A0A969TNA4-F1
#
_entry.id   AF-A0A969TNA4-F1
#
_cell.length_a   1.000
_cell.length_b   1.000
_cell.length_c   1.000
_cell.angle_alpha   90.00
_cell.angle_beta   90.00
_cell.angle_gamma   90.00
#
_symmetry.space_group_name_H-M   'P 1'
#
loop_
_entity.id
_entity.type
_entity.pdbx_description
1 polymer ?
#
loop_
_entity_poly.entity_id
_entity_poly.type
_entity_poly.pdbx_seq_one_letter_code
_entity_poly.pdbx_strand_id
1 'polypeptide(L)'
;MRVGLQFALSDDNVDVAQSVSQRQLSVSISAIADGESQNLPLNLCLILDHSGSMGGRPMDTVRQAAQRLVDRLSTGDRISIVSFDHKAKVLVPNQLLESPASVKLQINQLRAGGGTAIDEGLRLGIEELAKSKQGNVSQAFLLTDGENEHGDNDRCLKLAKLAADYNMTINTLGFGDSWNQDVLEKIADAGGGTMSYIQRSEQAVEEFGRLFSRIQSVRLTNAHLLVSLVPGVRLAEMKPIAQVAPDAIELPILQERDQSIVRLGDLMVDAPRIVLVNLYLNQMTEGLHTIAQLQVRYDDPAIGQERLPSETIPVPISYVSSFQPNPNPHVQKHILALAKYRQTQIAESKLQQGDFMGAATMLQTAANTALQMGDEGAATVLQDNATRLQQGESLTEADRKKTRIVSKTTLQ
;
A
#
# COMPACT_ATOMS: atom_id res chain seq x y z
N MET A 1 -17.96 7.54 -13.21
CA MET A 1 -17.65 7.24 -11.80
C MET A 1 -17.35 8.55 -11.10
N ARG A 2 -17.46 8.63 -9.78
CA ARG A 2 -16.98 9.81 -9.02
C ARG A 2 -16.21 9.42 -7.79
N VAL A 3 -15.46 10.37 -7.23
CA VAL A 3 -14.77 10.17 -5.95
C VAL A 3 -15.73 10.40 -4.79
N GLY A 4 -15.84 9.41 -3.91
CA GLY A 4 -16.35 9.60 -2.56
C GLY A 4 -15.26 10.19 -1.69
N LEU A 5 -15.49 11.37 -1.14
CA LEU A 5 -14.56 12.04 -0.24
C LEU A 5 -15.32 12.44 1.02
N GLN A 6 -14.93 11.86 2.15
CA GLN A 6 -15.50 12.15 3.47
C GLN A 6 -14.38 12.48 4.44
N PHE A 7 -14.67 13.28 5.47
CA PHE A 7 -13.69 13.59 6.49
C PHE A 7 -14.29 13.55 7.89
N ALA A 8 -13.42 13.43 8.90
CA ALA A 8 -13.73 13.60 10.30
C ALA A 8 -12.50 14.12 11.04
N LEU A 9 -12.70 15.02 12.00
CA LEU A 9 -11.63 15.48 12.90
C LEU A 9 -11.59 14.61 14.16
N SER A 10 -10.43 14.56 14.80
CA SER A 10 -10.27 13.88 16.09
C SER A 10 -11.10 14.52 17.20
N ASP A 11 -11.34 15.82 17.10
CA ASP A 11 -12.32 16.59 17.88
C ASP A 11 -12.73 17.80 17.03
N ASP A 12 -14.04 18.03 16.90
CA ASP A 12 -14.59 19.12 16.09
C ASP A 12 -14.50 20.48 16.80
N ASN A 13 -14.16 20.51 18.09
CA ASN A 13 -14.03 21.72 18.89
C ASN A 13 -12.56 22.04 19.18
N VAL A 14 -12.23 23.32 19.33
CA VAL A 14 -10.91 23.84 19.75
C VAL A 14 -11.11 24.88 20.83
N ASP A 15 -10.28 24.84 21.86
CA ASP A 15 -10.28 25.84 22.93
C ASP A 15 -9.68 27.17 22.43
N VAL A 16 -10.47 28.24 22.45
CA VAL A 16 -10.00 29.59 22.08
C VAL A 16 -8.90 30.11 23.00
N ALA A 17 -8.74 29.56 24.21
CA ALA A 17 -7.68 29.98 25.13
C ALA A 17 -6.30 29.40 24.75
N GLN A 18 -6.26 28.36 23.90
CA GLN A 18 -5.01 27.74 23.48
C GLN A 18 -4.36 28.51 22.32
N SER A 19 -3.06 28.80 22.45
CA SER A 19 -2.29 29.46 21.40
C SER A 19 -2.10 28.57 20.16
N VAL A 20 -1.91 27.27 20.39
CA VAL A 20 -1.79 26.23 19.36
C VAL A 20 -2.49 24.96 19.85
N SER A 21 -3.30 24.35 18.97
CA SER A 21 -3.95 23.06 19.23
C SER A 21 -3.63 22.06 18.12
N GLN A 22 -3.50 20.78 18.47
CA GLN A 22 -3.26 19.70 17.51
C GLN A 22 -4.57 19.00 17.15
N ARG A 23 -4.82 18.74 15.86
CA ARG A 23 -5.95 17.92 15.40
C ARG A 23 -5.49 16.90 14.37
N GLN A 24 -6.15 15.75 14.35
CA GLN A 24 -5.98 14.73 13.33
C GLN A 24 -7.21 14.75 12.44
N LEU A 25 -7.00 14.97 11.16
CA LEU A 25 -8.02 14.93 10.14
C LEU A 25 -7.96 13.58 9.45
N SER A 26 -8.99 12.76 9.63
CA SER A 26 -9.19 11.54 8.88
C SER A 26 -9.94 11.86 7.60
N VAL A 27 -9.42 11.40 6.47
CA VAL A 27 -10.02 11.53 5.15
C VAL A 27 -10.26 10.14 4.59
N SER A 28 -11.51 9.83 4.27
CA SER A 28 -11.92 8.58 3.61
C SER A 28 -12.15 8.85 2.13
N ILE A 29 -11.45 8.11 1.27
CA ILE A 29 -11.47 8.26 -0.18
C ILE A 29 -11.82 6.93 -0.84
N SER A 30 -12.87 6.90 -1.66
CA SER A 30 -13.27 5.72 -2.45
C SER A 30 -13.77 6.11 -3.83
N ALA A 31 -13.89 5.13 -4.72
CA ALA A 31 -14.67 5.29 -5.94
C ALA A 31 -16.15 5.02 -5.65
N ILE A 32 -17.05 5.86 -6.16
CA ILE A 32 -18.49 5.68 -6.07
C ILE A 32 -19.04 5.45 -7.47
N ALA A 33 -19.83 4.39 -7.61
CA ALA A 33 -20.59 4.11 -8.82
C ALA A 33 -21.91 4.90 -8.80
N ASP A 34 -22.16 5.69 -9.84
CA ASP A 34 -23.41 6.42 -10.04
C ASP A 34 -24.45 5.60 -10.85
N GLY A 35 -24.19 4.30 -11.10
CA GLY A 35 -25.02 3.39 -11.91
C GLY A 35 -24.41 1.99 -12.06
N GLU A 36 -24.80 1.24 -13.10
CA GLU A 36 -24.17 -0.06 -13.42
C GLU A 36 -22.69 0.13 -13.74
N SER A 37 -21.87 -0.37 -12.83
CA SER A 37 -20.41 -0.27 -12.85
C SER A 37 -19.85 -1.42 -13.69
N GLN A 38 -19.38 -1.12 -14.91
CA GLN A 38 -18.60 -2.08 -15.68
C GLN A 38 -17.20 -2.22 -15.08
N ASN A 39 -16.71 -3.46 -14.98
CA ASN A 39 -15.31 -3.72 -14.62
C ASN A 39 -14.40 -3.13 -15.70
N LEU A 40 -13.32 -2.47 -15.26
CA LEU A 40 -12.28 -2.03 -16.18
C LEU A 40 -11.46 -3.23 -16.65
N PRO A 41 -11.15 -3.35 -17.95
CA PRO A 41 -10.25 -4.40 -18.43
C PRO A 41 -8.89 -4.29 -17.74
N LEU A 42 -8.34 -5.45 -17.36
CA LEU A 42 -7.05 -5.53 -16.71
C LEU A 42 -5.94 -5.66 -17.76
N ASN A 43 -4.81 -5.04 -17.47
CA ASN A 43 -3.54 -5.29 -18.15
C ASN A 43 -2.56 -5.84 -17.12
N LEU A 44 -2.53 -7.18 -16.99
CA LEU A 44 -1.78 -7.87 -15.95
C LEU A 44 -0.43 -8.37 -16.48
N CYS A 45 0.66 -8.00 -15.81
CA CYS A 45 1.98 -8.57 -16.06
C CYS A 45 2.43 -9.41 -14.87
N LEU A 46 2.69 -10.69 -15.09
CA LEU A 46 3.31 -11.58 -14.10
C LEU A 46 4.83 -11.56 -14.31
N ILE A 47 5.57 -11.12 -13.31
CA ILE A 47 7.04 -11.08 -13.29
C ILE A 47 7.50 -12.18 -12.34
N LEU A 48 7.91 -13.30 -12.92
CA LEU A 48 8.11 -14.56 -12.22
C LEU A 48 9.60 -14.87 -12.05
N ASP A 49 10.06 -14.90 -10.81
CA ASP A 49 11.38 -15.42 -10.47
C ASP A 49 11.43 -16.93 -10.73
N HIS A 50 12.47 -17.36 -11.45
CA HIS A 50 12.78 -18.77 -11.66
C HIS A 50 14.23 -19.11 -11.31
N SER A 51 14.85 -18.35 -10.40
CA SER A 51 16.15 -18.63 -9.82
C SER A 51 16.24 -20.02 -9.19
N GLY A 52 17.47 -20.47 -8.88
CA GLY A 52 17.70 -21.80 -8.31
C GLY A 52 16.97 -22.06 -6.99
N SER A 53 16.77 -21.04 -6.14
CA SER A 53 16.06 -21.13 -4.86
C SER A 53 14.59 -21.53 -5.03
N MET A 54 13.97 -21.12 -6.13
CA MET A 54 12.58 -21.45 -6.45
C MET A 54 12.33 -22.95 -6.69
N GLY A 55 13.38 -23.79 -6.73
CA GLY A 55 13.29 -25.22 -6.98
C GLY A 55 12.31 -25.97 -6.06
N GLY A 56 11.58 -26.92 -6.62
CA GLY A 56 10.62 -27.74 -5.88
C GLY A 56 9.31 -27.01 -5.56
N ARG A 57 8.92 -26.99 -4.28
CA ARG A 57 7.60 -26.51 -3.83
C ARG A 57 7.33 -25.02 -4.14
N PRO A 58 8.28 -24.07 -4.01
CA PRO A 58 8.01 -22.66 -4.33
C PRO A 58 7.60 -22.45 -5.79
N MET A 59 8.35 -23.02 -6.75
CA MET A 59 7.99 -22.95 -8.17
C MET A 59 6.66 -23.65 -8.46
N ASP A 60 6.38 -24.81 -7.87
CA ASP A 60 5.08 -25.46 -8.04
C ASP A 60 3.92 -24.57 -7.56
N THR A 61 4.13 -23.84 -6.47
CA THR A 61 3.17 -22.88 -5.91
C THR A 61 2.98 -21.69 -6.84
N VAL A 62 4.06 -21.08 -7.32
CA VAL A 62 3.99 -19.97 -8.27
C VAL A 62 3.26 -20.37 -9.53
N ARG A 63 3.55 -21.55 -10.08
CA ARG A 63 2.82 -22.07 -11.25
C ARG A 63 1.33 -22.23 -10.96
N GLN A 64 0.96 -22.82 -9.82
CA GLN A 64 -0.45 -22.99 -9.45
C GLN A 64 -1.16 -21.65 -9.26
N ALA A 65 -0.55 -20.72 -8.54
CA ALA A 65 -1.09 -19.38 -8.31
C ALA A 65 -1.26 -18.59 -9.61
N ALA A 66 -0.22 -18.55 -10.45
CA ALA A 66 -0.26 -17.87 -11.74
C ALA A 66 -1.35 -18.47 -12.66
N GLN A 67 -1.50 -19.80 -12.67
CA GLN A 67 -2.57 -20.45 -13.45
C GLN A 67 -3.96 -20.08 -12.94
N ARG A 68 -4.15 -19.96 -11.61
CA ARG A 68 -5.43 -19.51 -11.03
C ARG A 68 -5.73 -18.04 -11.35
N LEU A 69 -4.71 -17.18 -11.43
CA LEU A 69 -4.91 -15.80 -11.90
C LEU A 69 -5.37 -15.78 -13.35
N VAL A 70 -4.74 -16.58 -14.23
CA VAL A 70 -5.14 -16.72 -15.63
C VAL A 70 -6.59 -17.18 -15.76
N ASP A 71 -7.07 -18.06 -14.87
CA ASP A 71 -8.47 -18.52 -14.85
C ASP A 71 -9.49 -17.45 -14.46
N ARG A 72 -9.07 -16.42 -13.72
CA ARG A 72 -9.95 -15.37 -13.22
C ARG A 72 -10.01 -14.15 -14.13
N LEU A 73 -9.08 -14.03 -15.07
CA LEU A 73 -9.10 -12.96 -16.07
C LEU A 73 -10.32 -13.10 -16.97
N SER A 74 -10.95 -11.97 -17.26
CA SER A 74 -12.16 -11.85 -18.06
C SER A 74 -11.83 -11.67 -19.55
N THR A 75 -12.83 -11.88 -20.41
CA THR A 75 -12.71 -11.54 -21.83
C THR A 75 -12.45 -10.04 -21.98
N GLY A 76 -11.39 -9.69 -22.71
CA GLY A 76 -10.94 -8.30 -22.87
C GLY A 76 -9.73 -7.94 -22.01
N ASP A 77 -9.42 -8.74 -20.99
CA ASP A 77 -8.19 -8.57 -20.20
C ASP A 77 -6.96 -8.93 -21.03
N ARG A 78 -5.85 -8.26 -20.73
CA ARG A 78 -4.54 -8.48 -21.32
C ARG A 78 -3.62 -9.14 -20.30
N ILE A 79 -2.76 -10.02 -20.79
CA ILE A 79 -1.73 -10.65 -19.99
C ILE A 79 -0.36 -10.61 -20.68
N SER A 80 0.67 -10.39 -19.88
CA SER A 80 2.06 -10.68 -20.22
C SER A 80 2.72 -11.48 -19.09
N ILE A 81 3.71 -12.30 -19.45
CA ILE A 81 4.51 -13.04 -18.49
C ILE A 81 5.98 -12.82 -18.81
N VAL A 82 6.70 -12.26 -17.83
CA VAL A 82 8.14 -12.13 -17.82
C VAL A 82 8.68 -13.14 -16.83
N SER A 83 9.69 -13.91 -17.22
CA SER A 83 10.45 -14.75 -16.29
C SER A 83 11.84 -14.19 -16.13
N PHE A 84 12.38 -14.19 -14.93
CA PHE A 84 13.73 -13.72 -14.69
C PHE A 84 14.53 -14.64 -13.76
N ASP A 85 15.83 -14.69 -14.03
CA ASP A 85 16.86 -15.23 -13.18
C ASP A 85 18.01 -14.19 -13.10
N HIS A 86 19.21 -14.49 -13.62
CA HIS A 86 20.27 -13.54 -13.91
C HIS A 86 19.95 -12.62 -15.11
N LYS A 87 18.97 -13.00 -15.94
CA LYS A 87 18.42 -12.20 -17.04
C LYS A 87 16.91 -12.30 -17.05
N ALA A 88 16.25 -11.31 -17.60
CA ALA A 88 14.81 -11.36 -17.83
C ALA A 88 14.50 -11.75 -19.29
N LYS A 89 13.44 -12.53 -19.50
CA LYS A 89 12.86 -12.80 -20.83
C LYS A 89 11.34 -12.71 -20.79
N VAL A 90 10.77 -12.37 -21.93
CA VAL A 90 9.33 -12.43 -22.15
C VAL A 90 8.94 -13.85 -22.51
N LEU A 91 8.15 -14.51 -21.66
CA LEU A 91 7.55 -15.82 -21.93
C LEU A 91 6.26 -15.71 -22.72
N VAL A 92 5.44 -14.73 -22.33
CA VAL A 92 4.17 -14.43 -22.98
C VAL A 92 4.17 -12.93 -23.25
N PRO A 93 4.28 -12.49 -24.51
CA PRO A 93 4.20 -11.07 -24.84
C PRO A 93 2.81 -10.53 -24.52
N ASN A 94 2.72 -9.23 -24.25
CA ASN A 94 1.46 -8.58 -23.90
C ASN A 94 0.40 -8.77 -24.99
N GLN A 95 -0.64 -9.53 -24.66
CA GLN A 95 -1.72 -9.91 -25.58
C GLN A 95 -3.06 -9.99 -24.87
N LEU A 96 -4.16 -9.94 -25.63
CA LEU A 96 -5.49 -10.26 -25.10
C LEU A 96 -5.53 -11.74 -24.67
N LEU A 97 -6.25 -12.03 -23.59
CA LEU A 97 -6.42 -13.39 -23.13
C LEU A 97 -7.46 -14.13 -23.98
N GLU A 98 -7.02 -14.64 -25.13
CA GLU A 98 -7.87 -15.44 -26.03
C GLU A 98 -7.85 -16.93 -25.68
N SER A 99 -6.69 -17.44 -25.25
CA SER A 99 -6.51 -18.85 -24.89
C SER A 99 -5.80 -19.00 -23.54
N PRO A 100 -6.55 -19.10 -22.43
CA PRO A 100 -5.98 -19.40 -21.11
C PRO A 100 -5.06 -20.63 -21.13
N ALA A 101 -5.43 -21.66 -21.89
CA ALA A 101 -4.66 -22.91 -21.97
C ALA A 101 -3.24 -22.71 -22.52
N SER A 102 -3.04 -21.87 -23.54
CA SER A 102 -1.71 -21.64 -24.13
C SER A 102 -0.79 -20.91 -23.16
N VAL A 103 -1.31 -19.93 -22.42
CA VAL A 103 -0.59 -19.20 -21.38
C VAL A 103 -0.19 -20.13 -20.23
N LYS A 104 -1.10 -21.00 -19.77
CA LYS A 104 -0.81 -21.98 -18.71
C LYS A 104 0.26 -22.99 -19.11
N LEU A 105 0.30 -23.38 -20.39
CA LEU A 105 1.38 -24.25 -20.90
C LEU A 105 2.76 -23.58 -20.76
N GLN A 106 2.87 -22.28 -21.05
CA GLN A 106 4.12 -21.53 -20.87
C GLN A 106 4.52 -21.46 -19.39
N ILE A 107 3.57 -21.21 -18.49
CA ILE A 107 3.81 -21.23 -17.03
C ILE A 107 4.34 -22.61 -16.58
N ASN A 108 3.77 -23.70 -17.10
CA ASN A 108 4.20 -25.06 -16.75
C ASN A 108 5.62 -25.42 -17.21
N GLN A 109 6.16 -24.70 -18.19
CA GLN A 109 7.52 -24.92 -18.71
C GLN A 109 8.60 -24.21 -17.89
N LEU A 110 8.23 -23.33 -16.95
CA LEU A 110 9.19 -22.69 -16.05
C LEU A 110 10.02 -23.73 -15.30
N ARG A 111 11.33 -23.56 -15.25
CA ARG A 111 12.25 -24.41 -14.48
C ARG A 111 13.17 -23.52 -13.66
N ALA A 112 13.39 -23.91 -12.41
CA ALA A 112 14.29 -23.22 -11.51
C ALA A 112 15.74 -23.34 -11.98
N GLY A 113 16.49 -22.24 -11.96
CA GLY A 113 17.90 -22.16 -12.33
C GLY A 113 18.40 -20.72 -12.44
N GLY A 114 19.70 -20.53 -12.31
CA GLY A 114 20.32 -19.20 -12.37
C GLY A 114 20.28 -18.43 -11.04
N GLY A 115 20.75 -17.18 -11.09
CA GLY A 115 20.68 -16.22 -9.98
C GLY A 115 19.41 -15.37 -10.01
N THR A 116 19.42 -14.20 -9.36
CA THR A 116 18.24 -13.33 -9.20
C THR A 116 18.58 -11.86 -9.50
N ALA A 117 17.97 -11.30 -10.55
CA ALA A 117 18.08 -9.90 -10.99
C ALA A 117 16.67 -9.28 -11.16
N ILE A 118 16.12 -8.80 -10.05
CA ILE A 118 14.77 -8.23 -9.93
C ILE A 118 14.58 -7.01 -10.82
N ASP A 119 15.60 -6.15 -10.93
CA ASP A 119 15.55 -4.92 -11.73
C ASP A 119 15.37 -5.19 -13.22
N GLU A 120 15.99 -6.24 -13.76
CA GLU A 120 15.76 -6.68 -15.15
C GLU A 120 14.35 -7.22 -15.35
N GLY A 121 13.84 -7.99 -14.39
CA GLY A 121 12.45 -8.47 -14.39
C GLY A 121 11.44 -7.32 -14.39
N LEU A 122 11.65 -6.33 -13.51
CA LEU A 122 10.85 -5.11 -13.43
C LEU A 122 10.91 -4.32 -14.73
N ARG A 123 12.10 -4.11 -15.31
CA ARG A 123 12.26 -3.36 -16.56
C ARG A 123 11.43 -3.99 -17.69
N LEU A 124 11.61 -5.29 -17.95
CA LEU A 124 10.84 -5.96 -19.01
C LEU A 124 9.34 -6.00 -18.69
N GLY A 125 8.96 -6.19 -17.42
CA GLY A 125 7.55 -6.18 -17.04
C GLY A 125 6.87 -4.84 -17.31
N ILE A 126 7.55 -3.73 -16.98
CA ILE A 126 7.08 -2.37 -17.28
C ILE A 126 7.00 -2.13 -18.79
N GLU A 127 8.01 -2.59 -19.55
CA GLU A 127 7.99 -2.50 -21.02
C GLU A 127 6.82 -3.28 -21.65
N GLU A 128 6.48 -4.47 -21.13
CA GLU A 128 5.31 -5.22 -21.59
C GLU A 128 4.00 -4.53 -21.23
N LEU A 129 3.86 -4.00 -20.00
CA LEU A 129 2.67 -3.25 -19.59
C LEU A 129 2.46 -2.01 -20.46
N ALA A 130 3.53 -1.31 -20.83
CA ALA A 130 3.49 -0.11 -21.67
C ALA A 130 2.97 -0.36 -23.10
N LYS A 131 2.89 -1.61 -23.56
CA LYS A 131 2.38 -1.95 -24.90
C LYS A 131 0.86 -1.87 -25.01
N SER A 132 0.15 -1.89 -23.88
CA SER A 132 -1.30 -1.69 -23.86
C SER A 132 -1.66 -0.22 -24.08
N LYS A 133 -2.79 0.02 -24.72
CA LYS A 133 -3.37 1.37 -24.87
C LYS A 133 -4.12 1.80 -23.59
N GLN A 134 -4.44 3.09 -23.51
CA GLN A 134 -5.26 3.72 -22.47
C GLN A 134 -6.62 3.00 -22.28
N GLY A 135 -7.17 3.07 -21.07
CA GLY A 135 -8.47 2.49 -20.70
C GLY A 135 -8.40 1.22 -19.83
N ASN A 136 -7.20 0.69 -19.59
CA ASN A 136 -6.99 -0.52 -18.78
C ASN A 136 -6.37 -0.19 -17.43
N VAL A 137 -6.66 -1.00 -16.42
CA VAL A 137 -5.94 -0.97 -15.13
C VAL A 137 -4.69 -1.83 -15.26
N SER A 138 -3.51 -1.20 -15.22
CA SER A 138 -2.22 -1.89 -15.42
C SER A 138 -1.59 -2.31 -14.10
N GLN A 139 -1.39 -3.61 -13.92
CA GLN A 139 -0.89 -4.21 -12.68
C GLN A 139 0.27 -5.16 -12.98
N ALA A 140 1.39 -5.00 -12.26
CA ALA A 140 2.51 -5.93 -12.27
C ALA A 140 2.54 -6.72 -10.95
N PHE A 141 2.64 -8.05 -11.03
CA PHE A 141 2.88 -8.91 -9.88
C PHE A 141 4.31 -9.44 -9.98
N LEU A 142 5.19 -8.95 -9.09
CA LEU A 142 6.55 -9.45 -8.93
C LEU A 142 6.55 -10.56 -7.88
N LEU A 143 6.98 -11.76 -8.26
CA LEU A 143 7.04 -12.94 -7.39
C LEU A 143 8.50 -13.37 -7.26
N THR A 144 9.02 -13.50 -6.04
CA THR A 144 10.39 -13.94 -5.77
C THR A 144 10.51 -14.61 -4.39
N ASP A 145 11.45 -15.53 -4.24
CA ASP A 145 11.84 -16.12 -2.95
C ASP A 145 13.25 -15.71 -2.48
N GLY A 146 13.96 -14.91 -3.27
CA GLY A 146 15.37 -14.59 -3.08
C GLY A 146 15.66 -13.09 -2.99
N GLU A 147 16.92 -12.78 -2.71
CA GLU A 147 17.44 -11.42 -2.75
C GLU A 147 17.84 -11.02 -4.17
N ASN A 148 17.95 -9.72 -4.42
CA ASN A 148 18.37 -9.17 -5.71
C ASN A 148 19.90 -9.28 -5.91
N GLU A 149 20.46 -10.47 -5.78
CA GLU A 149 21.91 -10.73 -5.71
C GLU A 149 22.69 -10.27 -6.96
N HIS A 150 22.05 -10.31 -8.13
CA HIS A 150 22.67 -10.01 -9.42
C HIS A 150 22.09 -8.73 -10.06
N GLY A 151 21.33 -7.95 -9.30
CA GLY A 151 20.67 -6.73 -9.77
C GLY A 151 21.04 -5.49 -8.96
N ASP A 152 20.33 -4.39 -9.23
CA ASP A 152 20.50 -3.10 -8.53
C ASP A 152 19.20 -2.67 -7.83
N ASN A 153 19.23 -2.62 -6.50
CA ASN A 153 18.08 -2.21 -5.68
C ASN A 153 17.68 -0.74 -5.89
N ASP A 154 18.62 0.16 -6.17
CA ASP A 154 18.30 1.56 -6.47
C ASP A 154 17.63 1.67 -7.83
N ARG A 155 18.04 0.83 -8.79
CA ARG A 155 17.37 0.71 -10.09
C ARG A 155 15.96 0.16 -9.95
N CYS A 156 15.73 -0.85 -9.10
CA CYS A 156 14.39 -1.33 -8.76
C CYS A 156 13.48 -0.18 -8.29
N LEU A 157 13.97 0.66 -7.38
CA LEU A 157 13.20 1.80 -6.86
C LEU A 157 12.90 2.85 -7.93
N LYS A 158 13.87 3.15 -8.82
CA LYS A 158 13.65 4.08 -9.95
C LYS A 158 12.61 3.53 -10.93
N LEU A 159 12.68 2.25 -11.26
CA LEU A 159 11.71 1.57 -12.12
C LEU A 159 10.31 1.55 -11.51
N ALA A 160 10.21 1.33 -10.20
CA ALA A 160 8.92 1.34 -9.51
C ALA A 160 8.25 2.73 -9.53
N LYS A 161 9.03 3.80 -9.31
CA LYS A 161 8.54 5.19 -9.45
C LYS A 161 8.12 5.49 -10.88
N LEU A 162 8.92 5.06 -11.87
CA LEU A 162 8.58 5.22 -13.28
C LEU A 162 7.27 4.53 -13.62
N ALA A 163 7.06 3.29 -13.16
CA ALA A 163 5.80 2.57 -13.35
C ALA A 163 4.62 3.35 -12.77
N ALA A 164 4.78 3.88 -11.55
CA ALA A 164 3.77 4.71 -10.90
C ALA A 164 3.43 5.99 -11.67
N ASP A 165 4.41 6.64 -12.29
CA ASP A 165 4.24 7.82 -13.15
C ASP A 165 3.48 7.50 -14.44
N TYR A 166 3.57 6.26 -14.93
CA TYR A 166 2.83 5.74 -16.08
C TYR A 166 1.52 5.02 -15.68
N ASN A 167 1.00 5.28 -14.48
CA ASN A 167 -0.25 4.67 -13.98
C ASN A 167 -0.23 3.14 -13.96
N MET A 168 0.93 2.56 -13.69
CA MET A 168 1.11 1.13 -13.47
C MET A 168 1.35 0.87 -11.99
N THR A 169 0.66 -0.13 -11.46
CA THR A 169 0.81 -0.53 -10.05
C THR A 169 1.66 -1.77 -9.94
N ILE A 170 2.64 -1.76 -9.05
CA ILE A 170 3.51 -2.92 -8.79
C ILE A 170 3.19 -3.52 -7.42
N ASN A 171 2.76 -4.77 -7.43
CA ASN A 171 2.58 -5.58 -6.24
C ASN A 171 3.74 -6.57 -6.13
N THR A 172 4.27 -6.76 -4.94
CA THR A 172 5.39 -7.68 -4.69
C THR A 172 4.94 -8.83 -3.80
N LEU A 173 5.38 -10.04 -4.11
CA LEU A 173 5.05 -11.24 -3.37
C LEU A 173 6.33 -12.00 -3.04
N GLY A 174 6.67 -12.03 -1.75
CA GLY A 174 7.83 -12.72 -1.21
C GLY A 174 7.47 -14.10 -0.71
N PHE A 175 8.14 -15.14 -1.22
CA PHE A 175 7.92 -16.54 -0.82
C PHE A 175 8.99 -17.01 0.16
N GLY A 176 8.58 -17.67 1.25
CA GLY A 176 9.52 -18.14 2.27
C GLY A 176 10.29 -16.99 2.93
N ASP A 177 11.46 -17.26 3.50
CA ASP A 177 12.14 -16.30 4.38
C ASP A 177 13.40 -15.67 3.78
N SER A 178 13.81 -16.08 2.58
CA SER A 178 15.12 -15.74 2.00
C SER A 178 15.18 -14.46 1.16
N TRP A 179 14.06 -13.76 0.97
CA TRP A 179 14.01 -12.48 0.23
C TRP A 179 14.22 -11.26 1.13
N ASN A 180 14.72 -10.18 0.53
CA ASN A 180 14.94 -8.91 1.23
C ASN A 180 13.65 -8.10 1.37
N GLN A 181 13.16 -7.93 2.59
CA GLN A 181 11.90 -7.24 2.82
C GLN A 181 11.95 -5.75 2.49
N ASP A 182 13.04 -5.06 2.83
CA ASP A 182 13.17 -3.63 2.56
C ASP A 182 13.07 -3.34 1.07
N VAL A 183 13.66 -4.20 0.24
CA VAL A 183 13.63 -4.05 -1.22
C VAL A 183 12.21 -4.24 -1.75
N LEU A 184 11.55 -5.37 -1.43
CA LEU A 184 10.21 -5.65 -1.97
C LEU A 184 9.15 -4.66 -1.47
N GLU A 185 9.25 -4.22 -0.22
CA GLU A 185 8.35 -3.23 0.36
C GLU A 185 8.54 -1.86 -0.29
N LYS A 186 9.79 -1.40 -0.47
CA LYS A 186 10.07 -0.13 -1.17
C LYS A 186 9.62 -0.16 -2.63
N ILE A 187 9.76 -1.30 -3.32
CA ILE A 187 9.27 -1.46 -4.70
C ILE A 187 7.75 -1.34 -4.73
N ALA A 188 7.03 -2.04 -3.85
CA ALA A 188 5.58 -1.99 -3.80
C ALA A 188 5.07 -0.58 -3.44
N ASP A 189 5.62 0.03 -2.39
CA ASP A 189 5.22 1.36 -1.92
C ASP A 189 5.49 2.42 -3.01
N ALA A 190 6.65 2.38 -3.67
CA ALA A 190 6.98 3.30 -4.76
C ALA A 190 6.16 3.05 -6.04
N GLY A 191 5.81 1.79 -6.31
CA GLY A 191 4.91 1.40 -7.39
C GLY A 191 3.43 1.62 -7.07
N GLY A 192 3.07 2.11 -5.89
CA GLY A 192 1.68 2.32 -5.46
C GLY A 192 0.87 1.03 -5.24
N GLY A 193 1.53 -0.12 -5.14
CA GLY A 193 0.91 -1.41 -4.86
C GLY A 193 1.13 -1.85 -3.42
N THR A 194 1.11 -3.16 -3.19
CA THR A 194 1.30 -3.76 -1.86
C THR A 194 2.27 -4.92 -1.89
N MET A 195 2.95 -5.13 -0.76
CA MET A 195 3.78 -6.31 -0.54
C MET A 195 2.97 -7.38 0.21
N SER A 196 3.04 -8.62 -0.26
CA SER A 196 2.44 -9.79 0.39
C SER A 196 3.51 -10.82 0.73
N TYR A 197 3.43 -11.38 1.92
CA TYR A 197 4.34 -12.44 2.37
C TYR A 197 3.62 -13.77 2.35
N ILE A 198 4.19 -14.72 1.61
CA ILE A 198 3.70 -16.07 1.49
C ILE A 198 4.69 -16.97 2.23
N GLN A 199 4.43 -17.22 3.51
CA GLN A 199 5.28 -18.09 4.32
C GLN A 199 5.20 -19.54 3.83
N ARG A 200 3.99 -19.99 3.48
CA ARG A 200 3.74 -21.35 3.01
C ARG A 200 3.00 -21.34 1.69
N SER A 201 3.26 -22.36 0.90
CA SER A 201 2.69 -22.56 -0.44
C SER A 201 1.16 -22.45 -0.47
N GLU A 202 0.49 -22.94 0.57
CA GLU A 202 -0.96 -22.98 0.65
C GLU A 202 -1.59 -21.59 0.78
N GLN A 203 -0.85 -20.63 1.37
CA GLN A 203 -1.30 -19.24 1.55
C GLN A 203 -1.24 -18.44 0.26
N ALA A 204 -0.42 -18.86 -0.70
CA ALA A 204 -0.22 -18.12 -1.95
C ALA A 204 -1.55 -17.87 -2.67
N VAL A 205 -2.34 -18.93 -2.83
CA VAL A 205 -3.63 -18.88 -3.51
C VAL A 205 -4.58 -17.85 -2.90
N GLU A 206 -4.61 -17.79 -1.57
CA GLU A 206 -5.47 -16.87 -0.82
C GLU A 206 -5.01 -15.43 -1.03
N GLU A 207 -3.71 -15.16 -0.86
CA GLU A 207 -3.13 -13.84 -1.07
C GLU A 207 -3.30 -13.34 -2.51
N PHE A 208 -3.04 -14.19 -3.51
CA PHE A 208 -3.31 -13.84 -4.90
C PHE A 208 -4.80 -13.59 -5.14
N GLY A 209 -5.68 -14.38 -4.54
CA GLY A 209 -7.12 -14.18 -4.64
C GLY A 209 -7.57 -12.85 -4.04
N ARG A 210 -7.01 -12.46 -2.89
CA ARG A 210 -7.25 -11.18 -2.23
C ARG A 210 -6.78 -10.01 -3.07
N LEU A 211 -5.52 -10.05 -3.55
CA LEU A 211 -4.96 -9.02 -4.42
C LEU A 211 -5.76 -8.87 -5.72
N PHE A 212 -6.14 -9.98 -6.34
CA PHE A 212 -6.93 -9.97 -7.57
C PHE A 212 -8.32 -9.35 -7.35
N SER A 213 -9.01 -9.72 -6.27
CA SER A 213 -10.33 -9.16 -5.94
C SER A 213 -10.25 -7.65 -5.71
N ARG A 214 -9.17 -7.19 -5.08
CA ARG A 214 -8.90 -5.76 -4.88
C ARG A 214 -8.63 -5.02 -6.18
N ILE A 215 -7.94 -5.64 -7.13
CA ILE A 215 -7.71 -5.05 -8.46
C ILE A 215 -9.02 -4.96 -9.24
N GLN A 216 -9.87 -5.97 -9.16
CA GLN A 216 -11.17 -5.98 -9.83
C GLN A 216 -12.14 -4.91 -9.28
N SER A 217 -11.94 -4.42 -8.06
CA SER A 217 -12.75 -3.35 -7.49
C SER A 217 -12.23 -1.94 -7.81
N VAL A 218 -11.07 -1.83 -8.49
CA VAL A 218 -10.54 -0.54 -8.97
C VAL A 218 -11.47 0.05 -10.03
N ARG A 219 -11.76 1.34 -9.90
CA ARG A 219 -12.58 2.10 -10.86
C ARG A 219 -11.98 3.44 -11.26
N LEU A 220 -11.20 4.06 -10.38
CA LEU A 220 -10.47 5.27 -10.67
C LEU A 220 -8.99 5.02 -10.41
N THR A 221 -8.13 5.59 -11.22
CA THR A 221 -6.67 5.39 -11.13
C THR A 221 -5.97 6.72 -10.89
N ASN A 222 -4.68 6.66 -10.55
CA ASN A 222 -3.82 7.84 -10.42
C ASN A 222 -4.35 8.94 -9.48
N ALA A 223 -5.07 8.56 -8.43
CA ALA A 223 -5.67 9.52 -7.52
C ALA A 223 -4.59 10.23 -6.69
N HIS A 224 -4.78 11.53 -6.52
CA HIS A 224 -3.97 12.41 -5.69
C HIS A 224 -4.92 13.16 -4.75
N LEU A 225 -4.62 13.19 -3.46
CA LEU A 225 -5.31 14.05 -2.50
C LEU A 225 -4.56 15.38 -2.42
N LEU A 226 -5.29 16.47 -2.66
CA LEU A 226 -4.84 17.84 -2.57
C LEU A 226 -5.41 18.44 -1.27
N VAL A 227 -4.53 18.90 -0.39
CA VAL A 227 -4.87 19.52 0.88
C VAL A 227 -4.43 20.98 0.83
N SER A 228 -5.39 21.91 0.82
CA SER A 228 -5.12 23.35 0.92
C SER A 228 -5.39 23.81 2.34
N LEU A 229 -4.42 24.39 3.00
CA LEU A 229 -4.57 24.89 4.38
C LEU A 229 -4.81 26.40 4.39
N VAL A 230 -5.64 26.87 5.31
CA VAL A 230 -5.83 28.32 5.50
C VAL A 230 -4.70 28.92 6.34
N PRO A 231 -4.47 30.26 6.29
CA PRO A 231 -3.51 30.90 7.17
C PRO A 231 -3.76 30.59 8.65
N GLY A 232 -2.69 30.28 9.39
CA GLY A 232 -2.77 29.86 10.79
C GLY A 232 -2.94 28.37 11.01
N VAL A 233 -3.05 27.57 9.94
CA VAL A 233 -3.06 26.10 9.99
C VAL A 233 -1.81 25.57 9.29
N ARG A 234 -1.14 24.60 9.92
CA ARG A 234 0.04 23.95 9.34
C ARG A 234 0.04 22.45 9.56
N LEU A 235 0.69 21.73 8.66
CA LEU A 235 1.00 20.32 8.87
C LEU A 235 2.00 20.16 10.01
N ALA A 236 1.98 19.00 10.68
CA ALA A 236 3.07 18.59 11.57
C ALA A 236 4.41 18.51 10.81
N GLU A 237 5.52 18.71 11.52
CA GLU A 237 6.84 18.83 10.89
C GLU A 237 7.36 17.50 10.32
N MET A 238 7.06 16.39 11.00
CA MET A 238 7.56 15.08 10.65
C MET A 238 6.39 14.14 10.32
N LYS A 239 6.44 13.55 9.14
CA LYS A 239 5.48 12.53 8.67
C LYS A 239 4.02 12.97 8.92
N PRO A 240 3.58 14.12 8.38
CA PRO A 240 2.28 14.66 8.75
C PRO A 240 1.11 13.98 8.07
N ILE A 241 1.35 13.21 6.99
CA ILE A 241 0.29 12.53 6.24
C ILE A 241 0.64 11.06 6.08
N ALA A 242 -0.27 10.18 6.50
CA ALA A 242 -0.12 8.73 6.41
C ALA A 242 -1.42 8.08 5.96
N GLN A 243 -1.32 7.01 5.17
CA GLN A 243 -2.44 6.09 4.97
C GLN A 243 -2.50 5.14 6.17
N VAL A 244 -3.70 4.78 6.62
CA VAL A 244 -3.92 3.80 7.69
C VAL A 244 -4.81 2.63 7.28
N ALA A 245 -5.48 2.75 6.14
CA ALA A 245 -6.21 1.66 5.51
C ALA A 245 -6.18 1.82 3.97
N PRO A 246 -6.10 0.73 3.20
CA PRO A 246 -6.09 -0.68 3.66
C PRO A 246 -4.82 -1.10 4.39
N ASP A 247 -3.67 -0.47 4.06
CA ASP A 247 -2.39 -0.71 4.72
C ASP A 247 -1.84 0.59 5.31
N ALA A 248 -1.21 0.51 6.48
CA ALA A 248 -0.55 1.65 7.09
C ALA A 248 0.80 1.94 6.43
N ILE A 249 0.92 3.12 5.81
CA ILE A 249 2.15 3.61 5.17
C ILE A 249 2.27 5.13 5.32
N GLU A 250 3.49 5.63 5.40
CA GLU A 250 3.74 7.07 5.31
C GLU A 250 3.62 7.53 3.84
N LEU A 251 2.94 8.65 3.61
CA LEU A 251 2.77 9.18 2.26
C LEU A 251 3.74 10.34 2.01
N PRO A 252 4.56 10.29 0.94
CA PRO A 252 5.42 11.40 0.58
C PRO A 252 4.57 12.58 0.11
N ILE A 253 4.95 13.78 0.54
CA ILE A 253 4.22 15.01 0.24
C ILE A 253 4.98 15.79 -0.81
N LEU A 254 4.28 16.12 -1.90
CA LEU A 254 4.74 17.07 -2.89
C LEU A 254 4.10 18.42 -2.56
N GLN A 255 4.92 19.42 -2.28
CA GLN A 255 4.43 20.77 -2.04
C GLN A 255 4.32 21.50 -3.39
N GLU A 256 3.11 21.93 -3.74
CA GLU A 256 2.86 22.72 -4.95
C GLU A 256 2.11 23.99 -4.58
N ARG A 257 2.81 25.14 -4.67
CA ARG A 257 2.27 26.46 -4.27
C ARG A 257 1.72 26.41 -2.83
N ASP A 258 0.42 26.61 -2.66
CA ASP A 258 -0.29 26.66 -1.37
C ASP A 258 -0.97 25.32 -1.01
N GLN A 259 -0.63 24.23 -1.72
CA GLN A 259 -1.25 22.91 -1.53
C GLN A 259 -0.20 21.84 -1.23
N SER A 260 -0.57 20.93 -0.34
CA SER A 260 0.15 19.68 -0.11
C SER A 260 -0.54 18.58 -0.89
N ILE A 261 0.21 17.91 -1.77
CA ILE A 261 -0.31 16.85 -2.64
C ILE A 261 0.28 15.52 -2.21
N VAL A 262 -0.58 14.52 -2.03
CA VAL A 262 -0.16 13.13 -1.77
C VAL A 262 -0.76 12.19 -2.82
N ARG A 263 0.05 11.27 -3.34
CA ARG A 263 -0.40 10.25 -4.29
C ARG A 263 -1.08 9.11 -3.53
N LEU A 264 -2.32 8.79 -3.92
CA LEU A 264 -3.11 7.68 -3.39
C LEU A 264 -3.06 6.44 -4.29
N GLY A 265 -2.81 6.63 -5.60
CA GLY A 265 -2.85 5.56 -6.59
C GLY A 265 -4.28 5.16 -6.95
N ASP A 266 -4.55 3.87 -7.05
CA ASP A 266 -5.86 3.37 -7.48
C ASP A 266 -6.92 3.49 -6.37
N LEU A 267 -8.15 3.85 -6.74
CA LEU A 267 -9.32 3.90 -5.85
C LEU A 267 -10.29 2.77 -6.17
N MET A 268 -10.72 2.09 -5.11
CA MET A 268 -11.61 0.95 -5.15
C MET A 268 -13.03 1.36 -4.70
N VAL A 269 -14.05 0.63 -5.16
CA VAL A 269 -15.45 0.85 -4.74
C VAL A 269 -15.73 0.27 -3.35
N ASP A 270 -15.18 -0.91 -3.07
CA ASP A 270 -15.53 -1.70 -1.87
C ASP A 270 -14.53 -1.55 -0.72
N ALA A 271 -13.43 -0.82 -0.95
CA ALA A 271 -12.35 -0.66 0.01
C ALA A 271 -11.89 0.81 0.03
N PRO A 272 -12.40 1.65 0.95
CA PRO A 272 -11.96 3.02 1.04
C PRO A 272 -10.50 3.09 1.50
N ARG A 273 -9.76 4.06 0.97
CA ARG A 273 -8.48 4.47 1.52
C ARG A 273 -8.72 5.47 2.63
N ILE A 274 -8.09 5.26 3.77
CA ILE A 274 -8.15 6.19 4.89
C ILE A 274 -6.79 6.84 5.04
N VAL A 275 -6.77 8.17 4.97
CA VAL A 275 -5.59 9.01 5.16
C VAL A 275 -5.77 9.83 6.43
N LEU A 276 -4.75 9.85 7.30
CA LEU A 276 -4.66 10.77 8.42
C LEU A 276 -3.73 11.93 8.09
N VAL A 277 -4.19 13.13 8.39
CA VAL A 277 -3.43 14.38 8.28
C VAL A 277 -3.30 14.99 9.67
N ASN A 278 -2.07 15.20 10.12
CA ASN A 278 -1.77 15.82 11.42
C ASN A 278 -1.61 17.33 11.26
N LEU A 279 -2.48 18.09 11.94
CA LEU A 279 -2.58 19.54 11.83
C LEU A 279 -2.24 20.21 13.17
N TYR A 280 -1.56 21.35 13.08
CA TYR A 280 -1.48 22.35 14.13
C TYR A 280 -2.31 23.56 13.72
N LEU A 281 -3.16 24.00 14.65
CA LEU A 281 -4.10 25.08 14.50
C LEU A 281 -3.68 26.21 15.44
N ASN A 282 -3.47 27.40 14.91
CA ASN A 282 -3.26 28.58 15.75
C ASN A 282 -4.59 29.03 16.38
N GLN A 283 -4.48 29.87 17.40
CA GLN A 283 -5.62 30.54 18.00
C GLN A 283 -6.43 31.34 16.97
N MET A 284 -7.75 31.19 16.99
CA MET A 284 -8.70 31.96 16.20
C MET A 284 -9.82 32.50 17.10
N THR A 285 -10.65 33.39 16.57
CA THR A 285 -11.83 33.90 17.28
C THR A 285 -12.86 32.79 17.48
N GLU A 286 -13.69 32.91 18.52
CA GLU A 286 -14.80 31.99 18.75
C GLU A 286 -15.74 31.93 17.54
N GLY A 287 -16.16 30.72 17.15
CA GLY A 287 -17.03 30.49 16.00
C GLY A 287 -16.59 29.34 15.09
N LEU A 288 -17.34 29.14 14.00
CA LEU A 288 -17.07 28.11 13.00
C LEU A 288 -16.09 28.66 11.95
N HIS A 289 -14.97 27.99 11.77
CA HIS A 289 -13.93 28.35 10.79
C HIS A 289 -13.64 27.20 9.86
N THR A 290 -13.31 27.48 8.61
CA THR A 290 -12.76 26.47 7.69
C THR A 290 -11.24 26.43 7.85
N ILE A 291 -10.68 25.26 8.13
CA ILE A 291 -9.23 25.09 8.37
C ILE A 291 -8.48 24.50 7.17
N ALA A 292 -9.19 23.80 6.31
CA ALA A 292 -8.62 23.19 5.11
C ALA A 292 -9.68 23.05 4.00
N GLN A 293 -9.22 22.88 2.78
CA GLN A 293 -10.02 22.41 1.65
C GLN A 293 -9.39 21.13 1.10
N LEU A 294 -10.21 20.12 0.89
CA LEU A 294 -9.82 18.82 0.35
C LEU A 294 -10.35 18.67 -1.07
N GLN A 295 -9.53 18.15 -1.96
CA GLN A 295 -9.94 17.76 -3.30
C GLN A 295 -9.14 16.54 -3.75
N VAL A 296 -9.73 15.67 -4.55
CA VAL A 296 -9.03 14.57 -5.18
C VAL A 296 -8.93 14.82 -6.68
N ARG A 297 -7.73 14.69 -7.23
CA ARG A 297 -7.51 14.65 -8.68
C ARG A 297 -7.28 13.20 -9.10
N TYR A 298 -7.97 12.71 -10.12
CA TYR A 298 -7.94 11.30 -10.50
C TYR A 298 -8.12 11.10 -12.01
N ASP A 299 -7.83 9.89 -12.49
CA ASP A 299 -8.11 9.46 -13.86
C ASP A 299 -9.32 8.51 -13.85
N ASP A 300 -10.22 8.64 -14.83
CA ASP A 300 -11.36 7.74 -15.07
C ASP A 300 -11.13 6.96 -16.38
N PRO A 301 -10.58 5.73 -16.29
CA PRO A 301 -10.29 4.92 -17.47
C PRO A 301 -11.54 4.52 -18.26
N ALA A 302 -12.73 4.47 -17.64
CA ALA A 302 -13.96 4.06 -18.32
C ALA A 302 -14.40 5.09 -19.38
N ILE A 303 -14.07 6.36 -19.17
CA ILE A 303 -14.36 7.45 -20.11
C ILE A 303 -13.10 8.05 -20.75
N GLY A 304 -11.92 7.49 -20.45
CA GLY A 304 -10.63 7.92 -21.00
C GLY A 304 -10.24 9.35 -20.63
N GLN A 305 -10.69 9.85 -19.48
CA GLN A 305 -10.37 11.20 -19.01
C GLN A 305 -9.33 11.14 -17.89
N GLU A 306 -8.36 12.04 -17.97
CA GLU A 306 -7.26 12.15 -17.00
C GLU A 306 -7.37 13.45 -16.22
N ARG A 307 -6.83 13.46 -15.00
CA ARG A 307 -6.70 14.64 -14.12
C ARG A 307 -8.04 15.33 -13.82
N LEU A 308 -9.11 14.55 -13.70
CA LEU A 308 -10.42 15.02 -13.27
C LEU A 308 -10.38 15.52 -11.82
N PRO A 309 -10.91 16.71 -11.52
CA PRO A 309 -11.09 17.17 -10.16
C PRO A 309 -12.38 16.59 -9.56
N SER A 310 -12.34 16.16 -8.30
CA SER A 310 -13.53 15.97 -7.48
C SER A 310 -14.10 17.32 -7.04
N GLU A 311 -15.28 17.29 -6.42
CA GLU A 311 -15.77 18.41 -5.63
C GLU A 311 -14.75 18.81 -4.55
N THR A 312 -14.66 20.11 -4.28
CA THR A 312 -13.83 20.65 -3.20
C THR A 312 -14.64 20.64 -1.90
N ILE A 313 -14.12 19.97 -0.87
CA ILE A 313 -14.78 19.81 0.41
C ILE A 313 -14.09 20.69 1.46
N PRO A 314 -14.76 21.71 2.03
CA PRO A 314 -14.22 22.46 3.15
C PRO A 314 -14.23 21.62 4.43
N VAL A 315 -13.21 21.79 5.25
CA VAL A 315 -13.08 21.17 6.57
C VAL A 315 -13.38 22.24 7.63
N PRO A 316 -14.60 22.30 8.18
CA PRO A 316 -14.95 23.22 9.24
C PRO A 316 -14.48 22.69 10.60
N ILE A 317 -14.24 23.62 11.54
CA ILE A 317 -13.97 23.33 12.95
C ILE A 317 -14.55 24.46 13.82
N SER A 318 -14.98 24.14 15.04
CA SER A 318 -15.55 25.11 15.98
C SER A 318 -14.53 25.53 17.02
N TYR A 319 -14.24 26.83 17.11
CA TYR A 319 -13.49 27.41 18.22
C TYR A 319 -14.49 27.84 19.30
N VAL A 320 -14.28 27.39 20.55
CA VAL A 320 -15.23 27.57 21.66
C VAL A 320 -14.55 28.09 22.93
N SER A 321 -15.24 28.96 23.68
CA SER A 321 -14.77 29.50 24.96
C SER A 321 -14.91 28.53 26.14
N SER A 322 -15.86 27.61 26.09
CA SER A 322 -16.08 26.57 27.11
C SER A 322 -15.78 25.19 26.54
N PHE A 323 -14.50 24.92 26.31
CA PHE A 323 -14.06 23.68 25.68
C PHE A 323 -14.31 22.45 26.57
N GLN A 324 -14.95 21.43 26.00
CA GLN A 324 -15.02 20.09 26.54
C GLN A 324 -14.54 19.10 25.47
N PRO A 325 -13.56 18.24 25.78
CA PRO A 325 -13.09 17.23 24.83
C PRO A 325 -14.23 16.32 24.38
N ASN A 326 -14.41 16.17 23.07
CA ASN A 326 -15.37 15.27 22.46
C ASN A 326 -14.66 14.43 21.37
N PRO A 327 -13.82 13.45 21.77
CA PRO A 327 -13.01 12.71 20.83
C PRO A 327 -13.86 11.84 19.90
N ASN A 328 -13.58 11.87 18.61
CA ASN A 328 -14.27 11.07 17.62
C ASN A 328 -13.77 9.60 17.65
N PRO A 329 -14.62 8.61 17.98
CA PRO A 329 -14.19 7.22 18.14
C PRO A 329 -13.72 6.57 16.83
N HIS A 330 -14.22 7.01 15.68
CA HIS A 330 -13.77 6.50 14.38
C HIS A 330 -12.37 7.01 14.05
N VAL A 331 -12.11 8.30 14.25
CA VAL A 331 -10.77 8.88 14.07
C VAL A 331 -9.78 8.29 15.09
N GLN A 332 -10.23 8.01 16.32
CA GLN A 332 -9.41 7.36 17.33
C GLN A 332 -8.90 5.98 16.87
N LYS A 333 -9.74 5.16 16.21
CA LYS A 333 -9.29 3.88 15.63
C LYS A 333 -8.19 4.07 14.58
N HIS A 334 -8.33 5.08 13.72
CA HIS A 334 -7.31 5.41 12.72
C HIS A 334 -6.00 5.87 13.37
N ILE A 335 -6.09 6.69 14.44
CA ILE A 335 -4.92 7.13 15.21
C ILE A 335 -4.18 5.93 15.82
N LEU A 336 -4.92 4.97 16.39
CA LEU A 336 -4.34 3.75 16.95
C LEU A 336 -3.67 2.88 15.87
N ALA A 337 -4.28 2.74 14.69
CA ALA A 337 -3.68 2.02 13.57
C ALA A 337 -2.33 2.64 13.15
N LEU A 338 -2.27 3.97 13.03
CA LEU A 338 -1.02 4.68 12.74
C LEU A 338 0.00 4.55 13.88
N ALA A 339 -0.45 4.58 15.14
CA ALA A 339 0.40 4.42 16.30
C ALA A 339 1.05 3.03 16.35
N LYS A 340 0.27 1.96 16.12
CA LYS A 340 0.76 0.57 16.01
C LYS A 340 1.88 0.49 14.96
N TYR A 341 1.60 0.98 13.75
CA TYR A 341 2.59 1.01 12.66
C TYR A 341 3.87 1.74 13.06
N ARG A 342 3.77 2.97 13.58
CA ARG A 342 4.94 3.78 13.95
C ARG A 342 5.73 3.18 15.11
N GLN A 343 5.07 2.61 16.11
CA GLN A 343 5.74 1.94 17.23
C GLN A 343 6.57 0.75 16.74
N THR A 344 6.03 -0.06 15.82
CA THR A 344 6.80 -1.15 15.21
C THR A 344 7.98 -0.65 14.39
N GLN A 345 7.82 0.44 13.62
CA GLN A 345 8.93 1.05 12.87
C GLN A 345 10.04 1.57 13.80
N ILE A 346 9.68 2.16 14.95
CA ILE A 346 10.65 2.57 15.98
C ILE A 346 11.33 1.35 16.59
N ALA A 347 10.59 0.27 16.87
CA ALA A 347 11.18 -0.97 17.36
C ALA A 347 12.23 -1.53 16.39
N GLU A 348 11.94 -1.55 15.10
CA GLU A 348 12.86 -1.99 14.05
C GLU A 348 14.12 -1.11 13.99
N SER A 349 13.95 0.20 14.00
CA SER A 349 15.10 1.13 14.05
C SER A 349 15.96 0.90 15.29
N LYS A 350 15.36 0.56 16.44
CA LYS A 350 16.10 0.25 17.67
C LYS A 350 16.85 -1.08 17.57
N LEU A 351 16.26 -2.11 16.96
CA LEU A 351 16.96 -3.37 16.68
C LEU A 351 18.18 -3.16 15.80
N GLN A 352 18.06 -2.33 14.75
CA GLN A 352 19.18 -1.99 13.86
C GLN A 352 20.31 -1.26 14.60
N GLN A 353 19.96 -0.49 15.63
CA GLN A 353 20.92 0.21 16.50
C GLN A 353 21.48 -0.66 17.64
N GLY A 354 21.04 -1.92 17.76
CA GLY A 354 21.42 -2.82 18.86
C GLY A 354 20.70 -2.56 20.19
N ASP A 355 19.68 -1.69 20.22
CA ASP A 355 18.85 -1.42 21.40
C ASP A 355 17.70 -2.43 21.51
N PHE A 356 18.03 -3.66 21.90
CA PHE A 356 17.07 -4.75 22.03
C PHE A 356 15.98 -4.49 23.09
N MET A 357 16.36 -3.89 24.23
CA MET A 357 15.41 -3.58 25.31
C MET A 357 14.43 -2.48 24.91
N GLY A 358 14.92 -1.44 24.24
CA GLY A 358 14.07 -0.40 23.70
C GLY A 358 13.15 -0.93 22.59
N ALA A 359 13.66 -1.82 21.73
CA ALA A 359 12.83 -2.48 20.72
C ALA A 359 11.71 -3.31 21.35
N ALA A 360 12.02 -4.12 22.36
CA ALA A 360 11.03 -4.91 23.10
C ALA A 360 9.94 -4.03 23.73
N THR A 361 10.33 -2.88 24.31
CA THR A 361 9.40 -1.91 24.89
C THR A 361 8.44 -1.35 23.85
N MET A 362 8.96 -1.04 22.66
CA MET A 362 8.13 -0.53 21.55
C MET A 362 7.21 -1.60 20.98
N LEU A 363 7.67 -2.85 20.82
CA LEU A 363 6.81 -3.97 20.41
C LEU A 363 5.71 -4.27 21.44
N GLN A 364 6.02 -4.22 22.74
CA GLN A 364 5.02 -4.36 23.80
C GLN A 364 3.95 -3.26 23.73
N THR A 365 4.38 -2.02 23.45
CA THR A 365 3.45 -0.89 23.28
C THR A 365 2.57 -1.07 22.04
N ALA A 366 3.15 -1.58 20.94
CA ALA A 366 2.42 -1.91 19.72
C ALA A 366 1.41 -3.05 19.94
N ALA A 367 1.77 -4.08 20.72
CA ALA A 367 0.88 -5.18 21.09
C ALA A 367 -0.32 -4.67 21.90
N ASN A 368 -0.09 -3.80 22.88
CA ASN A 368 -1.17 -3.17 23.66
C ASN A 368 -2.08 -2.31 22.78
N THR A 369 -1.50 -1.57 21.84
CA THR A 369 -2.26 -0.78 20.87
C THR A 369 -3.12 -1.67 19.97
N ALA A 370 -2.58 -2.81 19.50
CA ALA A 370 -3.33 -3.80 18.74
C ALA A 370 -4.51 -4.39 19.54
N LEU A 371 -4.31 -4.72 20.82
CA LEU A 371 -5.40 -5.16 21.71
C LEU A 371 -6.50 -4.11 21.86
N GLN A 372 -6.15 -2.83 22.01
CA GLN A 372 -7.13 -1.73 22.06
C GLN A 372 -7.94 -1.61 20.76
N MET A 373 -7.37 -2.00 19.63
CA MET A 373 -8.04 -2.05 18.34
C MET A 373 -8.88 -3.32 18.13
N GLY A 374 -8.72 -4.34 19.00
CA GLY A 374 -9.34 -5.66 18.84
C GLY A 374 -8.59 -6.59 17.87
N ASP A 375 -7.36 -6.26 17.48
CA ASP A 375 -6.51 -7.06 16.58
C ASP A 375 -5.68 -8.07 17.39
N GLU A 376 -6.33 -9.15 17.84
CA GLU A 376 -5.71 -10.18 18.68
C GLU A 376 -4.54 -10.87 17.95
N GLY A 377 -4.68 -11.11 16.64
CA GLY A 377 -3.64 -11.74 15.83
C GLY A 377 -2.36 -10.92 15.78
N ALA A 378 -2.45 -9.61 15.52
CA ALA A 378 -1.28 -8.73 15.57
C ALA A 378 -0.74 -8.60 16.99
N ALA A 379 -1.61 -8.52 18.01
CA ALA A 379 -1.20 -8.44 19.40
C ALA A 379 -0.35 -9.64 19.81
N THR A 380 -0.75 -10.86 19.47
CA THR A 380 0.01 -12.09 19.77
C THR A 380 1.39 -12.05 19.13
N VAL A 381 1.48 -11.77 17.82
CA VAL A 381 2.77 -11.73 17.11
C VAL A 381 3.73 -10.69 17.71
N LEU A 382 3.21 -9.49 18.01
CA LEU A 382 4.01 -8.40 18.59
C LEU A 382 4.44 -8.71 20.03
N GLN A 383 3.55 -9.32 20.81
CA GLN A 383 3.81 -9.74 22.19
C GLN A 383 4.88 -10.84 22.26
N ASP A 384 4.76 -11.89 21.45
CA ASP A 384 5.70 -13.00 21.42
C ASP A 384 7.11 -12.51 21.09
N ASN A 385 7.23 -11.65 20.08
CA ASN A 385 8.51 -11.07 19.68
C ASN A 385 9.06 -10.10 20.73
N ALA A 386 8.21 -9.34 21.44
CA ALA A 386 8.65 -8.53 22.57
C ALA A 386 9.22 -9.40 23.70
N THR A 387 8.55 -10.50 24.05
CA THR A 387 8.97 -11.44 25.11
C THR A 387 10.30 -12.11 24.77
N ARG A 388 10.51 -12.55 23.53
CA ARG A 388 11.79 -13.11 23.08
C ARG A 388 12.95 -12.13 23.27
N LEU A 389 12.77 -10.88 22.83
CA LEU A 389 13.77 -9.84 23.00
C LEU A 389 14.08 -9.55 24.48
N GLN A 390 13.07 -9.57 25.36
CA GLN A 390 13.26 -9.41 26.81
C GLN A 390 14.04 -10.57 27.44
N GLN A 391 13.91 -11.77 26.89
CA GLN A 391 14.65 -12.96 27.32
C GLN A 391 16.09 -12.99 26.78
N GLY A 392 16.49 -11.98 26.00
CA GLY A 392 17.81 -11.90 25.37
C GLY A 392 17.94 -12.75 24.10
N GLU A 393 16.82 -13.26 23.56
CA GLU A 393 16.80 -13.97 22.30
C GLU A 393 16.81 -12.99 21.11
N SER A 394 17.37 -13.43 19.99
CA SER A 394 17.33 -12.68 18.74
C SER A 394 16.12 -13.08 17.89
N LEU A 395 15.48 -12.12 17.25
CA LEU A 395 14.39 -12.40 16.30
C LEU A 395 14.94 -12.96 14.99
N THR A 396 14.35 -14.06 14.52
CA THR A 396 14.63 -14.62 13.19
C THR A 396 14.10 -13.70 12.09
N GLU A 397 14.54 -13.89 10.84
CA GLU A 397 14.01 -13.13 9.69
C GLU A 397 12.50 -13.34 9.50
N ALA A 398 12.00 -14.55 9.75
CA ALA A 398 10.56 -14.83 9.73
C ALA A 398 9.81 -14.03 10.80
N ASP A 399 10.36 -13.92 12.02
CA ASP A 399 9.75 -13.15 13.11
C ASP A 399 9.69 -11.66 12.75
N ARG A 400 10.79 -11.11 12.21
CA ARG A 400 10.87 -9.71 11.75
C ARG A 400 9.86 -9.42 10.65
N LYS A 401 9.75 -10.32 9.65
CA LYS A 401 8.78 -10.23 8.56
C LYS A 401 7.35 -10.17 9.09
N LYS A 402 6.98 -11.10 9.97
CA LYS A 402 5.66 -11.13 10.61
C LYS A 402 5.38 -9.85 11.37
N THR A 403 6.33 -9.37 12.19
CA THR A 403 6.19 -8.11 12.93
C THR A 403 5.87 -6.92 12.02
N ARG A 404 6.56 -6.79 10.89
CA ARG A 404 6.31 -5.69 9.94
C ARG A 404 4.95 -5.81 9.27
N ILE A 405 4.54 -7.01 8.87
CA ILE A 405 3.25 -7.23 8.20
C ILE A 405 2.08 -6.90 9.12
N VAL A 406 2.08 -7.46 10.34
CA VAL A 406 1.00 -7.21 11.31
C VAL A 406 0.96 -5.75 11.78
N SER A 407 2.02 -4.98 11.56
CA SER A 407 2.03 -3.54 11.85
C SER A 407 1.29 -2.72 10.79
N LYS A 408 1.25 -3.18 9.53
CA LYS A 408 0.61 -2.48 8.40
C LYS A 408 -0.87 -2.83 8.26
N THR A 409 -1.24 -4.07 8.51
CA THR A 409 -2.61 -4.55 8.35
C THR A 409 -3.36 -4.53 9.67
N THR A 410 -4.67 -4.36 9.63
CA THR A 410 -5.53 -4.81 10.73
C THR A 410 -5.97 -6.21 10.33
N LEU A 411 -5.42 -7.25 10.95
CA LEU A 411 -5.90 -8.61 10.67
C LEU A 411 -7.32 -8.71 11.24
N GLN A 412 -8.29 -9.06 10.39
CA GLN A 412 -9.70 -9.25 10.77
C GLN A 412 -9.93 -10.61 11.41
#